data_AF-A0AAE0HWI9-F1
#
_entry.id   AF-A0AAE0HWI9-F1
#
_cell.length_a   1.000
_cell.length_b   1.000
_cell.length_c   1.000
_cell.angle_alpha   90.00
_cell.angle_beta   90.00
_cell.angle_gamma   90.00
#
_symmetry.space_group_name_H-M   'P 1'
#
loop_
_entity.id
_entity.type
_entity.pdbx_description
1 polymer ?
#
loop_
_entity_poly.entity_id
_entity_poly.type
_entity_poly.pdbx_seq_one_letter_code
_entity_poly.pdbx_strand_id
1 'polypeptide(L)'
;MTTPESLPISLILSLEQTSATPPTMRLTVTNTSDTETYTLLTWSSPLDPLALALGLVTVAIPSPDNEKSTVPFPIPQIMLRRVMPPPMDAFVTLSPGESASNEVVFRDPVVDMAALVDAAAGSAADPGNVKVFVSAGNDEDEDGGVVVWKGKRKENLMAAQIESLGRDDESVVKWKPRKIWVDMGLLAIPPSHQ
;
A
#
# COMPACT_ATOMS: atom_id res chain seq x y z
N MET A 1 -5.28 10.35 -35.49
CA MET A 1 -5.15 11.03 -34.18
C MET A 1 -4.54 10.01 -33.25
N THR A 2 -3.26 10.16 -32.95
CA THR A 2 -2.45 9.20 -32.19
C THR A 2 -2.74 9.39 -30.72
N THR A 3 -3.37 8.38 -30.08
CA THR A 3 -3.54 8.30 -28.64
C THR A 3 -2.16 8.31 -27.97
N PRO A 4 -1.85 9.21 -27.02
CA PRO A 4 -0.59 9.12 -26.30
C PRO A 4 -0.58 7.84 -25.48
N GLU A 5 0.31 6.94 -25.85
CA GLU A 5 0.60 5.67 -25.18
C GLU A 5 1.13 5.97 -23.77
N SER A 6 0.40 5.55 -22.75
CA SER A 6 0.79 5.64 -21.35
C SER A 6 2.14 4.94 -21.15
N LEU A 7 3.22 5.70 -20.95
CA LEU A 7 4.54 5.14 -20.70
C LEU A 7 4.51 4.23 -19.46
N PRO A 8 4.91 2.96 -19.56
CA PRO A 8 4.97 2.08 -18.40
C PRO A 8 6.02 2.61 -17.41
N ILE A 9 5.61 2.87 -16.17
CA ILE A 9 6.54 3.21 -15.09
C ILE A 9 7.15 1.93 -14.50
N SER A 10 8.47 1.93 -14.29
CA SER A 10 9.23 0.78 -13.77
C SER A 10 9.25 0.77 -12.23
N LEU A 11 8.06 0.71 -11.62
CA LEU A 11 7.90 0.57 -10.18
C LEU A 11 7.13 -0.72 -9.87
N ILE A 12 7.70 -1.54 -8.98
CA ILE A 12 7.09 -2.77 -8.50
C ILE A 12 6.80 -2.65 -7.01
N LEU A 13 5.61 -3.08 -6.61
CA LEU A 13 5.25 -3.28 -5.21
C LEU A 13 5.49 -4.75 -4.87
N SER A 14 6.15 -5.02 -3.74
CA SER A 14 6.22 -6.33 -3.13
C SER A 14 5.69 -6.28 -1.70
N LEU A 15 5.18 -7.41 -1.24
CA LEU A 15 4.54 -7.57 0.05
C LEU A 15 5.07 -8.85 0.69
N GLU A 16 5.50 -8.78 1.94
CA GLU A 16 5.99 -9.94 2.70
C GLU A 16 5.55 -9.86 4.16
N GLN A 17 5.31 -11.00 4.80
CA GLN A 17 5.13 -11.06 6.25
C GLN A 17 6.50 -11.11 6.93
N THR A 18 6.76 -10.18 7.84
CA THR A 18 8.03 -10.07 8.57
C THR A 18 7.95 -10.53 10.01
N SER A 19 6.74 -10.58 10.59
CA SER A 19 6.48 -11.14 11.91
C SER A 19 5.10 -11.78 11.97
N ALA A 20 4.98 -12.84 12.76
CA ALA A 20 3.70 -13.49 13.09
C ALA A 20 3.12 -12.99 14.42
N THR A 21 3.90 -12.35 15.28
CA THR A 21 3.43 -11.84 16.58
C THR A 21 4.22 -10.60 17.01
N PRO A 22 3.61 -9.40 16.98
CA PRO A 22 2.34 -9.11 16.30
C PRO A 22 2.47 -9.35 14.78
N PRO A 23 1.40 -9.78 14.07
CA PRO A 23 1.45 -9.95 12.63
C PRO A 23 1.87 -8.64 11.97
N THR A 24 2.89 -8.70 11.13
CA THR A 24 3.50 -7.52 10.50
C THR A 24 3.79 -7.80 9.04
N MET A 25 3.37 -6.88 8.18
CA MET A 25 3.62 -6.94 6.74
C MET A 25 4.56 -5.80 6.33
N ARG A 26 5.60 -6.12 5.55
CA ARG A 26 6.46 -5.12 4.89
C ARG A 26 5.98 -4.91 3.47
N LEU A 27 5.70 -3.65 3.15
CA LEU A 27 5.34 -3.16 1.83
C LEU A 27 6.58 -2.50 1.25
N THR A 28 7.08 -3.01 0.13
CA THR A 28 8.31 -2.49 -0.50
C THR A 28 8.01 -2.01 -1.91
N VAL A 29 8.39 -0.77 -2.21
CA VAL A 29 8.34 -0.21 -3.55
C VAL A 29 9.75 -0.16 -4.11
N THR A 30 9.97 -0.84 -5.22
CA THR A 30 11.26 -0.95 -5.90
C THR A 30 11.23 -0.26 -7.24
N ASN A 31 12.23 0.59 -7.49
CA ASN A 31 12.51 1.11 -8.82
C ASN A 31 13.31 0.08 -9.63
N THR A 32 12.67 -0.50 -10.65
CA THR A 32 13.29 -1.46 -11.55
C THR A 32 13.73 -0.84 -12.88
N SER A 33 13.80 0.49 -12.96
CA SER A 33 14.45 1.16 -14.08
C SER A 33 15.96 1.08 -13.94
N ASP A 34 16.66 0.94 -15.06
CA ASP A 34 18.13 1.00 -15.10
C ASP A 34 18.65 2.45 -15.13
N THR A 35 17.82 3.42 -15.51
CA THR A 35 18.24 4.80 -15.80
C THR A 35 17.40 5.87 -15.11
N GLU A 36 16.11 5.62 -14.93
CA GLU A 36 15.17 6.62 -14.44
C GLU A 36 15.15 6.67 -12.91
N THR A 37 15.15 7.89 -12.38
CA THR A 37 14.85 8.15 -10.97
C THR A 37 13.38 8.47 -10.82
N TYR A 38 12.73 7.96 -9.78
CA TYR A 38 11.34 8.28 -9.46
C TYR A 38 11.25 8.97 -8.11
N THR A 39 10.47 10.05 -8.02
CA THR A 39 10.08 10.63 -6.73
C THR A 39 8.59 10.42 -6.53
N LEU A 40 8.23 9.75 -5.44
CA LEU A 40 6.86 9.39 -5.08
C LEU A 40 6.37 10.29 -3.95
N LEU A 41 5.14 10.76 -4.06
CA LEU A 41 4.39 11.23 -2.90
C LEU A 41 3.97 10.01 -2.06
N THR A 42 4.39 9.95 -0.80
CA THR A 42 4.06 8.83 0.10
C THR A 42 2.59 8.79 0.49
N TRP A 43 1.90 9.92 0.34
CA TRP A 43 0.51 10.06 0.75
C TRP A 43 -0.43 9.19 -0.08
N SER A 44 -1.30 8.43 0.60
CA SER A 44 -2.21 7.49 -0.04
C SER A 44 -1.48 6.44 -0.90
N SER A 45 -0.26 6.06 -0.51
CA SER A 45 0.56 5.06 -1.19
C SER A 45 0.90 3.88 -0.25
N PRO A 46 1.48 2.78 -0.75
CA PRO A 46 1.99 1.70 0.10
C PRO A 46 3.05 2.17 1.13
N LEU A 47 3.73 3.28 0.83
CA LEU A 47 4.73 3.90 1.69
C LEU A 47 4.10 4.86 2.72
N ASP A 48 2.78 4.97 2.77
CA ASP A 48 2.08 5.79 3.76
C ASP A 48 2.14 5.10 5.14
N PRO A 49 2.69 5.74 6.19
CA PRO A 49 2.71 5.15 7.53
C PRO A 49 1.32 4.79 8.07
N LEU A 50 0.27 5.39 7.53
CA LEU A 50 -1.12 5.14 7.90
C LEU A 50 -1.84 4.23 6.90
N ALA A 51 -1.13 3.54 6.01
CA ALA A 51 -1.72 2.74 4.92
C ALA A 51 -2.85 1.80 5.39
N LEU A 52 -2.68 1.12 6.53
CA LEU A 52 -3.70 0.24 7.10
C LEU A 52 -4.97 1.00 7.52
N ALA A 53 -4.81 2.07 8.31
CA ALA A 53 -5.93 2.87 8.80
C ALA A 53 -6.63 3.66 7.68
N LEU A 54 -5.94 3.93 6.58
CA LEU A 54 -6.50 4.58 5.39
C LEU A 54 -7.18 3.60 4.42
N GLY A 55 -7.18 2.29 4.72
CA GLY A 55 -7.79 1.28 3.86
C GLY A 55 -6.98 0.90 2.62
N LEU A 56 -5.71 1.29 2.56
CA LEU A 56 -4.81 0.90 1.46
C LEU A 56 -4.32 -0.54 1.62
N VAL A 57 -4.40 -1.09 2.83
CA VAL A 57 -4.15 -2.52 3.11
C VAL A 57 -5.47 -3.16 3.45
N THR A 58 -5.87 -4.14 2.65
CA THR A 58 -7.10 -4.90 2.86
C THR A 58 -6.77 -6.32 3.26
N VAL A 59 -7.53 -6.83 4.21
CA VAL A 59 -7.49 -8.22 4.65
C VAL A 59 -8.75 -8.92 4.17
N ALA A 60 -8.60 -10.14 3.68
CA ALA A 60 -9.72 -10.98 3.28
C ALA A 60 -9.53 -12.39 3.84
N ILE A 61 -10.63 -12.97 4.32
CA ILE A 61 -10.69 -14.34 4.83
C ILE A 61 -11.04 -15.25 3.66
N PRO A 62 -10.30 -16.35 3.42
CA PRO A 62 -10.72 -17.38 2.46
C PRO A 62 -12.13 -17.88 2.79
N SER A 63 -13.00 -17.95 1.80
CA SER A 63 -14.38 -18.38 2.00
C SER A 63 -14.44 -19.87 2.34
N PRO A 64 -15.26 -20.28 3.32
CA PRO A 64 -15.41 -21.70 3.67
C PRO A 64 -16.04 -22.52 2.52
N ASP A 65 -16.84 -21.89 1.67
CA ASP A 65 -17.59 -22.56 0.59
C ASP A 65 -16.78 -22.66 -0.72
N ASN A 66 -15.76 -21.82 -0.89
CA ASN A 66 -14.95 -21.76 -2.10
C ASN A 66 -13.56 -21.19 -1.78
N GLU A 67 -12.54 -22.04 -1.81
CA GLU A 67 -11.13 -21.70 -1.60
C GLU A 67 -10.62 -20.57 -2.51
N LYS A 68 -11.25 -20.36 -3.68
CA LYS A 68 -10.90 -19.27 -4.62
C LYS A 68 -11.64 -17.96 -4.35
N SER A 69 -12.59 -17.96 -3.42
CA SER A 69 -13.36 -16.79 -3.01
C SER A 69 -12.85 -16.27 -1.67
N THR A 70 -12.84 -14.96 -1.49
CA THR A 70 -12.44 -14.34 -0.24
C THR A 70 -13.52 -13.36 0.21
N VAL A 71 -13.69 -13.22 1.52
CA VAL A 71 -14.61 -12.27 2.14
C VAL A 71 -13.77 -11.18 2.82
N PRO A 72 -13.96 -9.88 2.49
CA PRO A 72 -13.23 -8.82 3.15
C PRO A 72 -13.45 -8.80 4.66
N PHE A 73 -12.37 -8.73 5.44
CA PHE A 73 -12.44 -8.51 6.88
C PHE A 73 -12.58 -6.99 7.13
N PRO A 74 -13.59 -6.56 7.91
CA PRO A 74 -13.82 -5.14 8.14
C PRO A 74 -12.74 -4.54 9.05
N ILE A 75 -12.01 -3.55 8.52
CA ILE A 75 -11.05 -2.74 9.28
C ILE A 75 -11.59 -1.32 9.34
N PRO A 76 -11.75 -0.71 10.53
CA PRO A 76 -12.17 0.68 10.66
C PRO A 76 -11.22 1.62 9.91
N GLN A 77 -11.77 2.38 8.97
CA GLN A 77 -11.00 3.34 8.20
C GLN A 77 -11.12 4.74 8.81
N ILE A 78 -10.04 5.51 8.76
CA ILE A 78 -10.04 6.91 9.13
C ILE A 78 -10.03 7.79 7.87
N MET A 79 -10.76 8.90 7.94
CA MET A 79 -10.59 9.99 6.97
C MET A 79 -9.58 10.98 7.51
N LEU A 80 -8.48 11.16 6.79
CA LEU A 80 -7.41 12.08 7.18
C LEU A 80 -7.41 13.32 6.29
N ARG A 81 -7.45 14.50 6.92
CA ARG A 81 -7.20 15.77 6.23
C ARG A 81 -5.73 16.15 6.36
N ARG A 82 -5.00 16.17 5.24
CA ARG A 82 -3.60 16.61 5.19
C ARG A 82 -3.51 18.09 4.84
N VAL A 83 -2.50 18.77 5.38
CA VAL A 83 -2.24 20.19 5.10
C VAL A 83 -1.49 20.31 3.78
N MET A 84 -1.99 21.13 2.85
CA MET A 84 -1.33 21.40 1.57
C MET A 84 -0.47 22.68 1.67
N PRO A 85 0.68 22.75 0.97
CA PRO A 85 1.32 21.67 0.19
C PRO A 85 1.91 20.56 1.07
N PRO A 86 2.17 19.35 0.52
CA PRO A 86 2.89 18.32 1.25
C PRO A 86 4.30 18.79 1.65
N PRO A 87 4.76 18.47 2.86
CA PRO A 87 6.14 18.74 3.27
C PRO A 87 7.15 17.85 2.53
N MET A 88 8.43 18.23 2.54
CA MET A 88 9.48 17.52 1.78
C MET A 88 9.72 16.06 2.22
N ASP A 89 9.40 15.73 3.47
CA ASP A 89 9.47 14.36 4.01
C ASP A 89 8.30 13.47 3.54
N ALA A 90 7.24 14.06 2.96
CA ALA A 90 6.20 13.33 2.26
C ALA A 90 6.66 12.79 0.89
N PHE A 91 7.90 13.06 0.48
CA PHE A 91 8.45 12.61 -0.79
C PHE A 91 9.59 11.62 -0.58
N VAL A 92 9.53 10.52 -1.32
CA VAL A 92 10.57 9.49 -1.37
C VAL A 92 11.14 9.45 -2.78
N THR A 93 12.45 9.60 -2.91
CA THR A 93 13.16 9.45 -4.18
C THR A 93 13.79 8.07 -4.24
N LEU A 94 13.56 7.35 -5.33
CA LEU A 94 14.14 6.05 -5.63
C LEU A 94 14.99 6.18 -6.91
N SER A 95 16.29 6.06 -6.76
CA SER A 95 17.25 5.91 -7.86
C SER A 95 17.05 4.54 -8.55
N PRO A 96 17.64 4.31 -9.74
CA PRO A 96 17.68 2.98 -10.36
C PRO A 96 18.10 1.88 -9.38
N GLY A 97 17.29 0.83 -9.26
CA GLY A 97 17.50 -0.29 -8.34
C GLY A 97 17.19 -0.02 -6.86
N GLU A 98 16.87 1.22 -6.48
CA GLU A 98 16.58 1.60 -5.10
C GLU A 98 15.18 1.14 -4.68
N SER A 99 15.03 0.84 -3.38
CA SER A 99 13.75 0.45 -2.79
C SER A 99 13.49 1.23 -1.51
N ALA A 100 12.22 1.53 -1.26
CA ALA A 100 11.74 2.02 0.03
C ALA A 100 10.69 1.06 0.58
N SER A 101 10.62 0.96 1.90
CA SER A 101 9.66 0.08 2.55
C SER A 101 8.92 0.76 3.69
N ASN A 102 7.73 0.24 3.97
CA ASN A 102 6.88 0.61 5.09
C ASN A 102 6.40 -0.67 5.77
N GLU A 103 6.34 -0.66 7.10
CA GLU A 103 5.86 -1.80 7.88
C GLU A 103 4.48 -1.49 8.46
N VAL A 104 3.58 -2.43 8.25
CA VAL A 104 2.20 -2.36 8.74
C VAL A 104 2.02 -3.45 9.78
N VAL A 105 1.79 -3.01 11.02
CA VAL A 105 1.59 -3.90 12.18
C VAL A 105 0.09 -4.04 12.44
N PHE A 106 -0.38 -5.28 12.47
CA PHE A 106 -1.77 -5.63 12.78
C PHE A 106 -1.90 -5.78 14.29
N ARG A 107 -2.61 -4.82 14.90
CA ARG A 107 -2.85 -4.78 16.34
C ARG A 107 -4.07 -3.94 16.68
N ASP A 108 -4.60 -4.15 17.88
CA ASP A 108 -5.62 -3.30 18.46
C ASP A 108 -5.11 -1.85 18.66
N PRO A 109 -5.96 -0.82 18.51
CA PRO A 109 -7.37 -0.88 18.14
C PRO A 109 -7.64 -0.83 16.63
N VAL A 110 -6.60 -0.77 15.79
CA VAL A 110 -6.75 -0.58 14.33
C VAL A 110 -7.35 -1.82 13.69
N VAL A 111 -6.88 -2.99 14.12
CA VAL A 111 -7.39 -4.30 13.69
C VAL A 111 -7.83 -5.02 14.95
N ASP A 112 -9.11 -5.43 15.00
CA ASP A 112 -9.61 -6.30 16.06
C ASP A 112 -8.95 -7.66 15.92
N MET A 113 -7.89 -7.89 16.69
CA MET A 113 -7.06 -9.08 16.55
C MET A 113 -7.79 -10.34 17.01
N ALA A 114 -8.70 -10.22 17.99
CA ALA A 114 -9.49 -11.33 18.46
C ALA A 114 -10.47 -11.80 17.38
N ALA A 115 -11.21 -10.87 16.77
CA ALA A 115 -12.12 -11.17 15.68
C ALA A 115 -11.39 -11.68 14.43
N LEU A 116 -10.21 -11.13 14.12
CA LEU A 116 -9.43 -11.56 12.96
C LEU A 116 -8.93 -13.00 13.12
N VAL A 117 -8.41 -13.35 14.30
CA VAL A 117 -7.94 -14.72 14.59
C VAL A 117 -9.10 -15.71 14.59
N ASP A 118 -10.24 -15.36 15.18
CA ASP A 118 -11.44 -16.21 15.18
C ASP A 118 -11.96 -16.46 13.76
N ALA A 119 -12.06 -15.40 12.94
CA ALA A 119 -12.47 -15.51 11.55
C ALA A 119 -11.50 -16.37 10.72
N ALA A 120 -10.19 -16.21 10.92
CA ALA A 120 -9.18 -17.02 10.25
C ALA A 120 -9.20 -18.49 10.70
N ALA A 121 -9.45 -18.75 11.99
CA ALA A 121 -9.57 -20.12 12.52
C ALA A 121 -10.83 -20.83 11.99
N GLY A 122 -11.92 -20.10 11.77
CA GLY A 122 -13.16 -20.61 11.16
C GLY A 122 -13.08 -20.85 9.66
N SER A 123 -12.01 -20.42 8.98
CA SER A 123 -11.79 -20.67 7.55
C SER A 123 -11.53 -22.15 7.29
N ALA A 124 -12.45 -22.82 6.60
CA ALA A 124 -12.27 -24.23 6.22
C ALA A 124 -11.19 -24.42 5.13
N ALA A 125 -10.96 -23.39 4.32
CA ALA A 125 -10.03 -23.44 3.20
C ALA A 125 -8.56 -23.31 3.65
N ASP A 126 -8.28 -22.45 4.63
CA ASP A 126 -6.92 -22.23 5.13
C ASP A 126 -6.93 -21.73 6.58
N PRO A 127 -7.07 -22.64 7.57
CA PRO A 127 -7.23 -22.27 8.97
C PRO A 127 -6.01 -21.51 9.51
N GLY A 128 -6.25 -20.34 10.10
CA GLY A 128 -5.21 -19.51 10.71
C GLY A 128 -4.43 -18.62 9.74
N ASN A 129 -4.78 -18.63 8.45
CA ASN A 129 -4.21 -17.73 7.45
C ASN A 129 -5.26 -16.75 6.93
N VAL A 130 -4.80 -15.56 6.56
CA VAL A 130 -5.63 -14.56 5.88
C VAL A 130 -4.92 -14.05 4.63
N LYS A 131 -5.70 -13.64 3.64
CA LYS A 131 -5.18 -13.05 2.40
C LYS A 131 -5.07 -11.54 2.58
N VAL A 132 -3.87 -10.99 2.41
CA VAL A 132 -3.62 -9.55 2.48
C VAL A 132 -3.32 -9.03 1.07
N PHE A 133 -3.91 -7.89 0.71
CA PHE A 133 -3.53 -7.16 -0.49
C PHE A 133 -3.40 -5.67 -0.21
N VAL A 134 -2.65 -5.00 -1.08
CA VAL A 134 -2.39 -3.56 -1.01
C VAL A 134 -2.94 -2.88 -2.25
N SER A 135 -3.66 -1.78 -2.05
CA SER A 135 -4.04 -0.81 -3.07
C SER A 135 -3.19 0.46 -2.93
N ALA A 136 -3.17 1.29 -3.96
CA ALA A 136 -2.54 2.61 -3.87
C ALA A 136 -3.40 3.67 -4.56
N GLY A 137 -3.59 4.79 -3.88
CA GLY A 137 -4.57 5.80 -4.23
C GLY A 137 -6.01 5.27 -4.17
N ASN A 138 -6.95 6.05 -4.68
CA ASN A 138 -8.29 5.54 -4.94
C ASN A 138 -8.25 4.65 -6.20
N ASP A 139 -8.42 3.35 -6.02
CA ASP A 139 -8.42 2.35 -7.10
C ASP A 139 -9.67 2.46 -8.00
N GLU A 140 -10.75 3.06 -7.49
CA GLU A 140 -12.01 3.25 -8.21
C GLU A 140 -11.97 4.45 -9.17
N ASP A 141 -11.07 5.42 -8.94
CA ASP A 141 -10.94 6.61 -9.78
C ASP A 141 -9.99 6.34 -10.95
N GLU A 142 -10.40 6.67 -12.18
CA GLU A 142 -9.54 6.60 -13.37
C GLU A 142 -8.28 7.45 -13.20
N ASP A 143 -8.40 8.62 -12.56
CA ASP A 143 -7.30 9.54 -12.20
C ASP A 143 -6.59 9.20 -10.88
N GLY A 144 -6.98 8.09 -10.24
CA GLY A 144 -6.41 7.60 -9.00
C GLY A 144 -4.97 7.11 -9.13
N GLY A 145 -4.39 6.66 -8.01
CA GLY A 145 -3.01 6.18 -7.94
C GLY A 145 -2.03 7.18 -7.33
N VAL A 146 -0.80 6.70 -7.15
CA VAL A 146 0.29 7.46 -6.51
C VAL A 146 0.84 8.49 -7.48
N VAL A 147 1.02 9.72 -7.00
CA VAL A 147 1.69 10.77 -7.78
C VAL A 147 3.20 10.47 -7.80
N VAL A 148 3.75 10.32 -9.01
CA VAL A 148 5.16 10.03 -9.21
C VAL A 148 5.77 10.98 -10.22
N TRP A 149 6.85 11.67 -9.84
CA TRP A 149 7.68 12.46 -10.74
C TRP A 149 8.79 11.61 -11.33
N LYS A 150 8.88 11.56 -12.65
CA LYS A 150 9.91 10.85 -13.42
C LYS A 150 11.13 11.75 -13.64
N GLY A 151 12.32 11.17 -13.52
CA GLY A 151 13.60 11.85 -13.74
C GLY A 151 13.92 12.96 -12.73
N LYS A 152 13.10 13.13 -11.69
CA LYS A 152 13.27 14.18 -10.67
C LYS A 152 13.58 13.57 -9.32
N ARG A 153 14.50 14.21 -8.62
CA ARG A 153 14.74 14.01 -7.19
C ARG A 153 13.87 14.97 -6.40
N LYS A 154 13.51 14.60 -5.17
CA LYS A 154 12.66 15.45 -4.31
C LYS A 154 13.28 16.83 -4.07
N GLU A 155 14.60 16.91 -3.95
CA GLU A 155 15.33 18.18 -3.76
C GLU A 155 15.22 19.13 -4.96
N ASN A 156 14.87 18.60 -6.15
CA ASN A 156 14.71 19.35 -7.38
C ASN A 156 13.26 19.70 -7.69
N LEU A 157 12.30 19.31 -6.84
CA LEU A 157 10.90 19.67 -7.01
C LEU A 157 10.70 21.15 -6.67
N MET A 158 10.12 21.90 -7.60
CA MET A 158 9.79 23.30 -7.38
C MET A 158 8.53 23.43 -6.50
N ALA A 159 8.43 24.51 -5.72
CA ALA A 159 7.27 24.77 -4.87
C ALA A 159 5.94 24.70 -5.66
N ALA A 160 5.88 25.28 -6.85
CA ALA A 160 4.69 25.24 -7.70
C ALA A 160 4.31 23.81 -8.16
N GLN A 161 5.28 22.92 -8.32
CA GLN A 161 5.04 21.51 -8.68
C GLN A 161 4.49 20.73 -7.49
N ILE A 162 4.97 21.04 -6.28
CA ILE A 162 4.46 20.47 -5.04
C ILE A 162 3.04 20.98 -4.75
N GLU A 163 2.78 22.28 -4.91
CA GLU A 163 1.47 22.90 -4.68
C GLU A 163 0.38 22.35 -5.61
N SER A 164 0.73 22.14 -6.89
CA SER A 164 -0.17 21.57 -7.89
C SER A 164 -0.23 20.05 -7.87
N LEU A 165 0.59 19.39 -7.03
CA LEU A 165 0.85 17.95 -7.10
C LEU A 165 1.19 17.48 -8.52
N GLY A 166 1.83 18.36 -9.30
CA GLY A 166 2.22 18.06 -10.66
C GLY A 166 1.08 17.94 -11.68
N ARG A 167 -0.10 18.49 -11.40
CA ARG A 167 -1.28 18.41 -12.28
C ARG A 167 -1.02 18.90 -13.72
N ASP A 168 -0.03 19.79 -13.90
CA ASP A 168 0.37 20.35 -15.20
C ASP A 168 1.85 20.04 -15.54
N ASP A 169 2.45 19.05 -14.86
CA ASP A 169 3.85 18.66 -15.06
C ASP A 169 3.93 17.37 -15.89
N GLU A 170 4.50 17.45 -17.10
CA GLU A 170 4.66 16.31 -18.01
C GLU A 170 5.52 15.18 -17.44
N SER A 171 6.36 15.48 -16.44
CA SER A 171 7.16 14.46 -15.75
C SER A 171 6.34 13.65 -14.74
N VAL A 172 5.08 14.03 -14.48
CA VAL A 172 4.24 13.40 -13.47
C VAL A 172 3.35 12.33 -14.08
N VAL A 173 3.36 11.18 -13.44
CA VAL A 173 2.53 10.03 -13.79
C VAL A 173 1.79 9.51 -12.57
N LYS A 174 0.65 8.85 -12.83
CA LYS A 174 -0.10 8.12 -11.82
C LYS A 174 0.33 6.66 -11.82
N TRP A 175 0.97 6.22 -10.75
CA TRP A 175 1.33 4.83 -10.57
C TRP A 175 0.25 4.08 -9.82
N LYS A 176 -0.31 3.05 -10.46
CA LYS A 176 -1.23 2.08 -9.86
C LYS A 176 -0.51 0.73 -9.78
N PRO A 177 -0.07 0.27 -8.59
CA PRO A 177 0.51 -1.05 -8.45
C PRO A 177 -0.54 -2.11 -8.80
N ARG A 178 -0.09 -3.23 -9.35
CA ARG A 178 -0.96 -4.40 -9.53
C ARG A 178 -1.40 -4.90 -8.15
N LYS A 179 -2.65 -5.38 -8.06
CA LYS A 179 -3.14 -6.08 -6.88
C LYS A 179 -2.33 -7.37 -6.70
N ILE A 180 -1.67 -7.50 -5.55
CA ILE A 180 -0.88 -8.67 -5.16
C ILE A 180 -1.49 -9.22 -3.88
N TRP A 181 -1.71 -10.53 -3.87
CA TRP A 181 -2.23 -11.25 -2.71
C TRP A 181 -1.10 -12.02 -2.04
N VAL A 182 -1.01 -11.90 -0.72
CA VAL A 182 -0.04 -12.64 0.10
C VAL A 182 -0.77 -13.27 1.27
N ASP A 183 -0.40 -14.51 1.57
CA ASP A 183 -0.86 -15.19 2.78
C ASP A 183 -0.12 -14.63 3.99
N MET A 184 -0.90 -14.22 5.00
CA MET A 184 -0.41 -13.82 6.29
C MET A 184 -0.86 -14.83 7.34
N GLY A 185 0.10 -15.50 7.97
CA GLY A 185 -0.15 -16.43 9.05
C GLY A 185 -0.40 -15.73 10.36
N LEU A 186 -1.46 -16.15 11.04
CA LEU A 186 -1.82 -15.70 12.38
C LEU A 186 -1.52 -16.84 13.36
N LEU A 187 -0.52 -16.64 14.22
CA LEU A 187 -0.34 -17.54 15.36
C LEU A 187 -1.46 -17.29 16.37
N ALA A 188 -1.98 -18.36 16.97
CA ALA A 188 -2.94 -18.27 18.06
C ALA A 188 -2.37 -17.36 19.15
N ILE A 189 -2.97 -16.18 19.34
CA ILE A 189 -2.62 -15.30 20.43
C ILE A 189 -3.07 -16.04 21.70
N PRO A 190 -2.16 -16.42 22.63
CA PRO A 190 -2.58 -17.04 23.87
C PRO A 190 -3.55 -16.07 24.57
N PRO A 191 -4.67 -16.56 25.11
CA PRO A 191 -5.65 -15.69 25.77
C PRO A 191 -4.92 -14.89 26.84
N SER A 192 -4.97 -13.56 26.70
CA SER A 192 -4.49 -12.67 27.75
C SER A 192 -5.36 -12.92 28.96
N HIS A 193 -4.79 -13.55 29.99
CA HIS A 193 -5.45 -13.75 31.27
C HIS A 193 -5.95 -12.40 31.79
N GLN A 194 -7.28 -12.23 31.82
CA GLN A 194 -7.97 -11.32 32.74
C GLN A 194 -8.30 -12.08 34.02
#